data_AF-A0A1S1LPC2-F1
#
_entry.id   AF-A0A1S1LPC2-F1
#
_cell.length_a   1.000
_cell.length_b   1.000
_cell.length_c   1.000
_cell.angle_alpha   90.00
_cell.angle_beta   90.00
_cell.angle_gamma   90.00
#
_symmetry.space_group_name_H-M   'P 1'
#
loop_
_entity.id
_entity.type
_entity.pdbx_description
1 polymer ?
#
loop_
_entity_poly.entity_id
_entity_poly.type
_entity_poly.pdbx_seq_one_letter_code
_entity_poly.pdbx_strand_id
1 'polypeptide(L)'
;MDHADYAAAVAELRRQLLAYAAEVWGEVELSDAGLERLVELLVPTVLAAQTQIGNFTSIYLGEATGTQPLLVGDAITQGRGVNPETVYARPVITSRTALSQGKSPQRALAIGGKRLQNIIGTDLQMAKVRQSQQSLSAGGKQYFRRVLTGSENCALCTIASTQRYKTSRLMPIHPGCDCHIDVLPRGMDLNQVVDPQLLEQTHQQVKAIKGIDDRNGRMPDYRKLIMTREHGEVGPVLTWRHQQFTSKSDL
;
A
#
# COMPACT_ATOMS: atom_id res chain seq x y z
N MET A 1 7.69 3.55 -21.09
CA MET A 1 6.42 3.53 -20.35
C MET A 1 6.29 4.86 -19.61
N ASP A 2 5.30 5.68 -19.94
CA ASP A 2 5.04 6.87 -19.12
C ASP A 2 4.38 6.47 -17.78
N HIS A 3 4.25 7.42 -16.85
CA HIS A 3 3.66 7.12 -15.53
C HIS A 3 2.19 6.65 -15.63
N ALA A 4 1.44 7.12 -16.63
CA ALA A 4 0.03 6.78 -16.78
C ALA A 4 -0.14 5.32 -17.21
N ASP A 5 0.67 4.87 -18.17
CA ASP A 5 0.72 3.47 -18.61
C ASP A 5 1.11 2.53 -17.46
N TYR A 6 2.13 2.91 -16.69
CA TYR A 6 2.56 2.18 -15.50
C TYR A 6 1.43 2.07 -14.46
N ALA A 7 0.77 3.19 -14.18
CA ALA A 7 -0.32 3.23 -13.21
C ALA A 7 -1.51 2.37 -13.66
N ALA A 8 -1.86 2.42 -14.94
CA ALA A 8 -2.93 1.59 -15.52
C ALA A 8 -2.60 0.09 -15.42
N ALA A 9 -1.38 -0.33 -15.76
CA ALA A 9 -0.95 -1.73 -15.67
C ALA A 9 -1.02 -2.27 -14.23
N VAL A 10 -0.56 -1.49 -13.25
CA VAL A 10 -0.63 -1.84 -11.82
C VAL A 10 -2.08 -1.92 -11.34
N ALA A 11 -2.92 -0.95 -11.73
CA ALA A 11 -4.32 -0.91 -11.35
C ALA A 11 -5.09 -2.11 -11.92
N GLU A 12 -4.85 -2.45 -13.19
CA GLU A 12 -5.49 -3.57 -13.86
C GLU A 12 -5.12 -4.91 -13.22
N LEU A 13 -3.83 -5.14 -12.95
CA LEU A 13 -3.39 -6.36 -12.27
C LEU A 13 -4.00 -6.49 -10.87
N ARG A 14 -4.06 -5.37 -10.12
CA ARG A 14 -4.72 -5.35 -8.80
C ARG A 14 -6.21 -5.68 -8.92
N ARG A 15 -6.90 -5.11 -9.90
CA ARG A 15 -8.33 -5.36 -10.15
C ARG A 15 -8.59 -6.83 -10.47
N GLN A 16 -7.80 -7.42 -11.37
CA GLN A 16 -7.92 -8.83 -11.73
C GLN A 16 -7.67 -9.75 -10.54
N LEU A 17 -6.62 -9.50 -9.76
CA LEU A 17 -6.31 -10.31 -8.58
C LEU A 17 -7.40 -10.23 -7.51
N LEU A 18 -7.93 -9.03 -7.24
CA LEU A 18 -9.02 -8.86 -6.27
C LEU A 18 -10.33 -9.51 -6.73
N ALA A 19 -10.61 -9.50 -8.04
CA ALA A 19 -11.76 -10.21 -8.60
C ALA A 19 -11.61 -11.72 -8.42
N TYR A 20 -10.46 -12.28 -8.83
CA TYR A 20 -10.14 -13.69 -8.61
C TYR A 20 -10.25 -14.09 -7.12
N ALA A 21 -9.68 -13.29 -6.22
CA ALA A 21 -9.74 -13.58 -4.80
C ALA A 21 -11.16 -13.51 -4.23
N ALA A 22 -12.02 -12.65 -4.78
CA ALA A 22 -13.43 -12.59 -4.40
C ALA A 22 -14.20 -13.84 -4.87
N GLU A 23 -13.92 -14.35 -6.06
CA GLU A 23 -14.49 -15.61 -6.57
C GLU A 23 -14.06 -16.80 -5.71
N VAL A 24 -12.76 -16.95 -5.44
CA VAL A 24 -12.25 -18.02 -4.56
C VAL A 24 -12.85 -17.92 -3.16
N TRP A 25 -13.02 -16.70 -2.63
CA TRP A 25 -13.64 -16.48 -1.32
C TRP A 25 -15.14 -16.78 -1.31
N GLY A 26 -15.84 -16.60 -2.44
CA GLY A 26 -17.27 -16.90 -2.56
C GLY A 26 -17.60 -18.36 -2.29
N GLU A 27 -16.67 -19.26 -2.62
CA GLU A 27 -16.78 -20.71 -2.45
C GLU A 27 -16.05 -21.22 -1.19
N VAL A 28 -15.66 -20.32 -0.27
CA VAL A 28 -14.83 -20.72 0.88
C VAL A 28 -15.62 -21.53 1.90
N GLU A 29 -15.08 -22.69 2.27
CA GLU A 29 -15.51 -23.41 3.46
C GLU A 29 -14.67 -23.00 4.67
N LEU A 30 -15.30 -22.83 5.83
CA LEU A 30 -14.60 -22.49 7.07
C LEU A 30 -14.03 -23.74 7.79
N SER A 31 -13.99 -24.90 7.12
CA SER A 31 -13.32 -26.12 7.57
C SER A 31 -11.79 -26.01 7.38
N ASP A 32 -11.01 -26.91 7.97
CA ASP A 32 -9.54 -26.90 7.78
C ASP A 32 -9.17 -27.24 6.33
N ALA A 33 -9.87 -28.17 5.71
CA ALA A 33 -9.74 -28.46 4.28
C ALA A 33 -10.07 -27.22 3.40
N GLY A 34 -11.11 -26.46 3.76
CA GLY A 34 -11.44 -25.21 3.05
C GLY A 34 -10.37 -24.13 3.20
N LEU A 35 -9.74 -24.04 4.38
CA LEU A 35 -8.60 -23.14 4.61
C LEU A 35 -7.39 -23.55 3.76
N GLU A 36 -7.03 -24.83 3.77
CA GLU A 36 -5.93 -25.36 2.96
C GLU A 36 -6.16 -25.08 1.47
N ARG A 37 -7.38 -25.32 0.97
CA ARG A 37 -7.74 -25.05 -0.41
C ARG A 37 -7.64 -23.56 -0.77
N LEU A 38 -8.09 -22.67 0.12
CA LEU A 38 -7.96 -21.23 -0.07
C LEU A 38 -6.49 -20.82 -0.20
N VAL A 39 -5.64 -21.34 0.68
CA VAL A 39 -4.19 -21.05 0.70
C VAL A 39 -3.52 -21.56 -0.57
N GLU A 40 -3.79 -22.80 -0.98
CA GLU A 40 -3.25 -23.44 -2.19
C GLU A 40 -3.53 -22.61 -3.45
N LEU A 41 -4.74 -22.04 -3.56
CA LEU A 41 -5.14 -21.23 -4.71
C LEU A 41 -4.57 -19.81 -4.67
N LEU A 42 -4.64 -19.16 -3.50
CA LEU A 42 -4.31 -17.73 -3.41
C LEU A 42 -2.82 -17.44 -3.32
N VAL A 43 -2.07 -18.20 -2.51
CA VAL A 43 -0.66 -17.91 -2.25
C VAL A 43 0.18 -17.82 -3.52
N PRO A 44 0.24 -18.84 -4.39
CA PRO A 44 1.05 -18.77 -5.61
C PRO A 44 0.61 -17.62 -6.52
N THR A 45 -0.70 -17.39 -6.63
CA THR A 45 -1.29 -16.34 -7.48
C THR A 45 -0.90 -14.94 -7.01
N VAL A 46 -0.96 -14.69 -5.70
CA VAL A 46 -0.55 -13.43 -5.10
C VAL A 46 0.95 -13.20 -5.25
N LEU A 47 1.77 -14.22 -5.00
CA LEU A 47 3.23 -14.09 -5.11
C LEU A 47 3.63 -13.76 -6.56
N ALA A 48 2.99 -14.38 -7.55
CA ALA A 48 3.17 -14.04 -8.96
C ALA A 48 2.78 -12.58 -9.25
N ALA A 49 1.64 -12.12 -8.71
CA ALA A 49 1.21 -10.73 -8.88
C ALA A 49 2.16 -9.73 -8.21
N GLN A 50 2.70 -10.02 -7.02
CA GLN A 50 3.73 -9.20 -6.38
C GLN A 50 4.99 -9.09 -7.24
N THR A 51 5.45 -10.20 -7.80
CA THR A 51 6.59 -10.22 -8.72
C THR A 51 6.32 -9.35 -9.96
N GLN A 52 5.12 -9.46 -10.53
CA GLN A 52 4.74 -8.68 -11.71
C GLN A 52 4.64 -7.18 -11.42
N ILE A 53 4.10 -6.78 -10.25
CA ILE A 53 4.13 -5.39 -9.78
C ILE A 53 5.57 -4.89 -9.62
N GLY A 54 6.45 -5.74 -9.08
CA GLY A 54 7.89 -5.48 -9.04
C GLY A 54 8.45 -5.20 -10.44
N ASN A 55 8.17 -6.07 -11.41
CA ASN A 55 8.69 -5.93 -12.77
C ASN A 55 8.23 -4.61 -13.43
N PHE A 56 6.93 -4.31 -13.36
CA PHE A 56 6.40 -3.04 -13.87
C PHE A 56 7.07 -1.83 -13.22
N THR A 57 7.23 -1.86 -11.90
CA THR A 57 7.85 -0.78 -11.13
C THR A 57 9.33 -0.61 -11.49
N SER A 58 10.04 -1.72 -11.68
CA SER A 58 11.46 -1.73 -12.02
C SER A 58 11.71 -1.18 -13.42
N ILE A 59 10.90 -1.60 -14.40
CA ILE A 59 10.96 -1.10 -15.79
C ILE A 59 10.67 0.40 -15.81
N TYR A 60 9.55 0.81 -15.22
CA TYR A 60 9.14 2.21 -15.17
C TYR A 60 10.23 3.11 -14.56
N LEU A 61 10.76 2.73 -13.40
CA LEU A 61 11.76 3.55 -12.73
C LEU A 61 13.10 3.51 -13.44
N GLY A 62 13.50 2.38 -14.02
CA GLY A 62 14.71 2.30 -14.85
C GLY A 62 14.67 3.31 -16.00
N GLU A 63 13.55 3.35 -16.74
CA GLU A 63 13.35 4.34 -17.80
C GLU A 63 13.34 5.78 -17.24
N ALA A 64 12.57 6.03 -16.17
CA ALA A 64 12.44 7.36 -15.57
C ALA A 64 13.76 7.89 -14.97
N THR A 65 14.67 7.01 -14.54
CA THR A 65 15.99 7.39 -14.01
C THR A 65 17.11 7.30 -15.04
N GLY A 66 16.85 6.77 -16.23
CA GLY A 66 17.88 6.51 -17.25
C GLY A 66 18.85 5.40 -16.86
N THR A 67 18.40 4.41 -16.10
CA THR A 67 19.19 3.26 -15.64
C THR A 67 18.58 1.94 -16.08
N GLN A 68 19.36 0.86 -16.04
CA GLN A 68 18.83 -0.48 -16.32
C GLN A 68 17.78 -0.88 -15.27
N PRO A 69 16.66 -1.51 -15.68
CA PRO A 69 15.73 -2.13 -14.75
C PRO A 69 16.44 -3.16 -13.88
N LEU A 70 16.14 -3.17 -12.59
CA LEU A 70 16.63 -4.17 -11.66
C LEU A 70 15.79 -5.44 -11.73
N LEU A 71 16.42 -6.60 -11.55
CA LEU A 71 15.69 -7.85 -11.37
C LEU A 71 14.91 -7.82 -10.05
N VAL A 72 13.68 -8.34 -10.10
CA VAL A 72 12.84 -8.53 -8.91
C VAL A 72 13.38 -9.70 -8.10
N GLY A 73 13.82 -9.43 -6.88
CA GLY A 73 14.32 -10.46 -5.96
C GLY A 73 13.32 -10.84 -4.86
N ASP A 74 13.70 -11.85 -4.08
CA ASP A 74 12.88 -12.43 -3.00
C ASP A 74 12.39 -11.41 -1.95
N ALA A 75 13.12 -10.32 -1.75
CA ALA A 75 12.71 -9.24 -0.84
C ALA A 75 11.34 -8.62 -1.19
N ILE A 76 10.90 -8.73 -2.45
CA ILE A 76 9.61 -8.22 -2.92
C ILE A 76 8.47 -9.13 -2.46
N THR A 77 8.62 -10.44 -2.59
CA THR A 77 7.60 -11.46 -2.27
C THR A 77 7.65 -11.92 -0.80
N GLN A 78 8.82 -11.93 -0.17
CA GLN A 78 9.02 -12.41 1.21
C GLN A 78 9.06 -11.29 2.24
N GLY A 79 8.94 -10.02 1.85
CA GLY A 79 9.25 -8.92 2.75
C GLY A 79 8.30 -8.76 3.95
N ARG A 80 7.25 -9.59 4.09
CA ARG A 80 6.50 -9.67 5.37
C ARG A 80 7.32 -10.28 6.52
N GLY A 81 8.32 -11.10 6.21
CA GLY A 81 9.04 -11.89 7.21
C GLY A 81 8.19 -12.99 7.86
N VAL A 82 7.00 -13.29 7.31
CA VAL A 82 6.08 -14.33 7.74
C VAL A 82 5.77 -15.21 6.54
N ASN A 83 5.65 -16.52 6.72
CA ASN A 83 5.25 -17.44 5.66
C ASN A 83 3.92 -16.96 5.03
N PRO A 84 3.86 -16.78 3.69
CA PRO A 84 2.63 -16.38 3.00
C PRO A 84 1.42 -17.24 3.34
N GLU A 85 1.57 -18.55 3.50
CA GLU A 85 0.47 -19.46 3.87
C GLU A 85 -0.14 -19.09 5.22
N THR A 86 0.70 -18.76 6.21
CA THR A 86 0.25 -18.26 7.52
C THR A 86 -0.51 -16.94 7.41
N VAL A 87 -0.10 -16.06 6.49
CA VAL A 87 -0.78 -14.78 6.25
C VAL A 87 -2.16 -15.02 5.61
N TYR A 88 -2.22 -15.91 4.62
CA TYR A 88 -3.43 -16.21 3.85
C TYR A 88 -4.41 -17.16 4.54
N ALA A 89 -4.02 -17.80 5.64
CA ALA A 89 -4.92 -18.49 6.57
C ALA A 89 -5.79 -17.52 7.41
N ARG A 90 -5.31 -16.28 7.63
CA ARG A 90 -5.94 -15.31 8.55
C ARG A 90 -7.38 -14.92 8.21
N PRO A 91 -7.80 -14.77 6.94
CA PRO A 91 -9.19 -14.50 6.60
C PRO A 91 -10.16 -15.56 7.15
N VAL A 92 -9.84 -16.85 7.00
CA VAL A 92 -10.66 -17.95 7.53
C VAL A 92 -10.67 -17.93 9.05
N ILE A 93 -9.50 -17.76 9.69
CA ILE A 93 -9.39 -17.64 11.14
C ILE A 93 -10.21 -16.45 11.67
N THR A 94 -10.20 -15.33 10.95
CA THR A 94 -11.00 -14.14 11.27
C THR A 94 -12.50 -14.44 11.20
N SER A 95 -12.95 -15.14 10.15
CA SER A 95 -14.36 -15.57 10.02
C SER A 95 -14.76 -16.52 11.15
N ARG A 96 -13.94 -17.54 11.46
CA ARG A 96 -14.18 -18.48 12.57
C ARG A 96 -14.28 -17.77 13.91
N THR A 97 -13.42 -16.78 14.15
CA THR A 97 -13.45 -15.96 15.37
C THR A 97 -14.72 -15.11 15.43
N ALA A 98 -15.16 -14.52 14.31
CA ALA A 98 -16.40 -13.77 14.29
C ALA A 98 -17.63 -14.67 14.58
N LEU A 99 -17.63 -15.90 14.07
CA LEU A 99 -18.65 -16.91 14.40
C LEU A 99 -18.66 -17.26 15.88
N SER A 100 -17.50 -17.53 16.48
CA SER A 100 -17.41 -17.85 17.92
C SER A 100 -17.87 -16.70 18.82
N GLN A 101 -17.80 -15.46 18.32
CA GLN A 101 -18.33 -14.26 18.96
C GLN A 101 -19.83 -14.00 18.67
N GLY A 102 -20.55 -14.97 18.11
CA GLY A 102 -22.00 -14.91 17.90
C GLY A 102 -22.44 -14.08 16.69
N LYS A 103 -21.55 -13.75 15.75
CA LYS A 103 -21.97 -13.14 14.47
C LYS A 103 -22.64 -14.18 13.58
N SER A 104 -23.58 -13.74 12.74
CA SER A 104 -24.18 -14.62 11.73
C SER A 104 -23.14 -15.11 10.72
N PRO A 105 -23.35 -16.29 10.09
CA PRO A 105 -22.45 -16.81 9.06
C PRO A 105 -22.13 -15.82 7.95
N GLN A 106 -23.16 -15.13 7.44
CA GLN A 106 -23.01 -14.13 6.39
C GLN A 106 -22.13 -12.96 6.85
N ARG A 107 -22.32 -12.51 8.11
CA ARG A 107 -21.51 -11.41 8.65
C ARG A 107 -20.07 -11.83 8.90
N ALA A 108 -19.85 -13.06 9.40
CA ALA A 108 -18.51 -13.60 9.61
C ALA A 108 -17.73 -13.72 8.30
N LEU A 109 -18.35 -14.29 7.25
CA LEU A 109 -17.77 -14.39 5.92
C LEU A 109 -17.44 -13.02 5.32
N ALA A 110 -18.31 -12.02 5.51
CA ALA A 110 -18.04 -10.66 5.05
C ALA A 110 -16.83 -10.02 5.75
N ILE A 111 -16.64 -10.28 7.05
CA ILE A 111 -15.47 -9.79 7.80
C ILE A 111 -14.19 -10.46 7.29
N GLY A 112 -14.19 -11.79 7.10
CA GLY A 112 -13.05 -12.51 6.54
C GLY A 112 -12.70 -12.09 5.12
N GLY A 113 -13.70 -11.93 4.25
CA GLY A 113 -13.50 -11.47 2.87
C GLY A 113 -12.88 -10.08 2.81
N LYS A 114 -13.34 -9.15 3.67
CA LYS A 114 -12.71 -7.83 3.81
C LYS A 114 -11.28 -7.93 4.33
N ARG A 115 -10.99 -8.85 5.26
CA ARG A 115 -9.62 -9.11 5.72
C ARG A 115 -8.73 -9.62 4.58
N LEU A 116 -9.24 -10.52 3.74
CA LEU A 116 -8.53 -11.03 2.57
C LEU A 116 -8.17 -9.92 1.58
N GLN A 117 -9.14 -9.11 1.17
CA GLN A 117 -8.91 -7.98 0.25
C GLN A 117 -7.86 -7.00 0.80
N ASN A 118 -7.91 -6.71 2.10
CA ASN A 118 -6.94 -5.84 2.75
C ASN A 118 -5.51 -6.43 2.72
N ILE A 119 -5.36 -7.74 2.96
CA ILE A 119 -4.05 -8.41 2.91
C ILE A 119 -3.49 -8.31 1.49
N ILE A 120 -4.27 -8.72 0.47
CA ILE A 120 -3.85 -8.68 -0.94
C ILE A 120 -3.44 -7.27 -1.36
N GLY A 121 -4.30 -6.27 -1.09
CA GLY A 121 -4.01 -4.89 -1.46
C GLY A 121 -2.73 -4.36 -0.79
N THR A 122 -2.48 -4.77 0.46
CA THR A 122 -1.27 -4.42 1.18
C THR A 122 -0.03 -5.10 0.58
N ASP A 123 -0.13 -6.36 0.18
CA ASP A 123 0.99 -7.12 -0.40
C ASP A 123 1.45 -6.59 -1.75
N LEU A 124 0.51 -6.19 -2.61
CA LEU A 124 0.83 -5.52 -3.87
C LEU A 124 1.47 -4.14 -3.63
N GLN A 125 0.99 -3.39 -2.63
CA GLN A 125 1.59 -2.11 -2.27
C GLN A 125 3.00 -2.29 -1.72
N MET A 126 3.24 -3.30 -0.88
CA MET A 126 4.55 -3.64 -0.34
C MET A 126 5.55 -3.98 -1.46
N ALA A 127 5.12 -4.76 -2.45
CA ALA A 127 5.93 -5.06 -3.62
C ALA A 127 6.35 -3.79 -4.37
N LYS A 128 5.38 -2.91 -4.64
CA LYS A 128 5.59 -1.62 -5.31
C LYS A 128 6.59 -0.73 -4.55
N VAL A 129 6.40 -0.51 -3.26
CA VAL A 129 7.25 0.43 -2.50
C VAL A 129 8.67 -0.07 -2.32
N ARG A 130 8.86 -1.38 -2.14
CA ARG A 130 10.20 -1.98 -1.99
C ARG A 130 10.98 -1.94 -3.28
N GLN A 131 10.33 -2.33 -4.39
CA GLN A 131 10.97 -2.24 -5.69
C GLN A 131 11.30 -0.78 -6.03
N SER A 132 10.37 0.14 -5.73
CA SER A 132 10.61 1.56 -5.95
C SER A 132 11.84 2.07 -5.20
N GLN A 133 11.97 1.67 -3.93
CA GLN A 133 13.12 2.04 -3.10
C GLN A 133 14.43 1.50 -3.70
N GLN A 134 14.46 0.25 -4.13
CA GLN A 134 15.63 -0.37 -4.73
C GLN A 134 16.02 0.33 -6.04
N SER A 135 15.07 0.51 -6.96
CA SER A 135 15.31 1.14 -8.26
C SER A 135 15.75 2.60 -8.13
N LEU A 136 15.09 3.40 -7.28
CA LEU A 136 15.48 4.80 -7.06
C LEU A 136 16.86 4.92 -6.38
N SER A 137 17.18 4.03 -5.44
CA SER A 137 18.50 4.02 -4.78
C SER A 137 19.60 3.66 -5.77
N ALA A 138 19.39 2.64 -6.60
CA ALA A 138 20.33 2.25 -7.65
C ALA A 138 20.50 3.36 -8.71
N GLY A 139 19.44 4.10 -9.00
CA GLY A 139 19.45 5.27 -9.89
C GLY A 139 20.04 6.54 -9.26
N GLY A 140 20.59 6.47 -8.04
CA GLY A 140 21.21 7.61 -7.35
C GLY A 140 20.21 8.73 -6.98
N LYS A 141 18.90 8.45 -6.98
CA LYS A 141 17.88 9.46 -6.65
C LYS A 141 17.74 9.60 -5.15
N GLN A 142 18.06 10.78 -4.64
CA GLN A 142 17.94 11.09 -3.20
C GLN A 142 16.50 11.32 -2.76
N TYR A 143 15.66 11.83 -3.66
CA TYR A 143 14.27 12.18 -3.39
C TYR A 143 13.31 11.57 -4.40
N PHE A 144 12.08 11.35 -3.93
CA PHE A 144 10.95 10.93 -4.75
C PHE A 144 9.70 11.73 -4.38
N ARG A 145 8.70 11.66 -5.24
CA ARG A 145 7.35 12.19 -4.98
C ARG A 145 6.32 11.07 -5.01
N ARG A 146 5.17 11.33 -4.39
CA ARG A 146 3.98 10.50 -4.59
C ARG A 146 3.11 11.11 -5.66
N VAL A 147 2.55 10.27 -6.51
CA VAL A 147 1.65 10.68 -7.59
C VAL A 147 0.27 10.11 -7.30
N LEU A 148 -0.72 10.98 -7.35
CA LEU A 148 -2.12 10.60 -7.23
C LEU A 148 -2.57 9.88 -8.48
N THR A 149 -3.35 8.83 -8.31
CA THR A 149 -4.01 8.12 -9.42
C THR A 149 -5.48 8.51 -9.45
N GLY A 150 -6.08 8.63 -10.63
CA GLY A 150 -7.46 9.13 -10.76
C GLY A 150 -8.54 8.25 -10.11
N SER A 151 -8.18 7.11 -9.51
CA SER A 151 -9.10 6.07 -9.06
C SER A 151 -9.57 6.20 -7.60
N GLU A 152 -8.73 6.38 -6.57
CA GLU A 152 -9.16 6.40 -5.16
C GLU A 152 -8.15 7.10 -4.20
N ASN A 153 -7.89 8.40 -4.37
CA ASN A 153 -6.99 9.12 -3.46
C ASN A 153 -7.68 9.47 -2.13
N CYS A 154 -7.25 8.85 -1.03
CA CYS A 154 -7.65 9.31 0.30
C CYS A 154 -6.91 10.61 0.68
N ALA A 155 -7.45 11.35 1.65
CA ALA A 155 -6.89 12.63 2.11
C ALA A 155 -5.41 12.54 2.52
N LEU A 156 -4.98 11.40 3.08
CA LEU A 156 -3.56 11.17 3.42
C LEU A 156 -2.69 11.13 2.16
N CYS A 157 -3.15 10.47 1.10
CA CYS A 157 -2.41 10.36 -0.15
C CYS A 157 -2.35 11.71 -0.89
N THR A 158 -3.43 12.52 -0.84
CA THR A 158 -3.43 13.92 -1.33
C THR A 158 -2.42 14.80 -0.59
N ILE A 159 -2.41 14.77 0.74
CA ILE A 159 -1.42 15.54 1.52
C ILE A 159 -0.01 15.04 1.16
N ALA A 160 0.17 13.73 1.06
CA ALA A 160 1.46 13.15 0.79
C ALA A 160 1.99 13.49 -0.62
N SER A 161 1.14 13.64 -1.64
CA SER A 161 1.59 14.01 -2.99
C SER A 161 2.13 15.43 -3.10
N THR A 162 1.84 16.30 -2.12
CA THR A 162 2.35 17.69 -2.09
C THR A 162 3.79 17.80 -1.59
N GLN A 163 4.41 16.70 -1.18
CA GLN A 163 5.69 16.68 -0.47
C GLN A 163 6.75 15.88 -1.23
N ARG A 164 8.03 16.21 -1.00
CA ARG A 164 9.14 15.31 -1.32
C ARG A 164 9.49 14.38 -0.17
N TYR A 165 10.04 13.22 -0.50
CA TYR A 165 10.48 12.21 0.46
C TYR A 165 11.87 11.69 0.12
N LYS A 166 12.62 11.24 1.14
CA LYS A 166 13.94 10.65 0.96
C LYS A 166 13.84 9.18 0.59
N THR A 167 14.55 8.76 -0.45
CA THR A 167 14.63 7.35 -0.88
C THR A 167 15.26 6.44 0.19
N SER A 168 16.14 7.00 1.04
CA SER A 168 16.77 6.28 2.13
C SER A 168 15.82 5.88 3.27
N ARG A 169 14.56 6.32 3.25
CA ARG A 169 13.52 5.89 4.19
C ARG A 169 12.54 4.99 3.44
N LEU A 170 12.17 3.86 4.04
CA LEU A 170 11.17 2.99 3.44
C LEU A 170 9.85 3.76 3.34
N MET A 171 9.24 3.69 2.16
CA MET A 171 8.17 4.59 1.74
C MET A 171 6.89 4.17 2.45
N PRO A 172 6.41 4.91 3.48
CA PRO A 172 5.41 4.36 4.38
C PRO A 172 4.12 4.03 3.62
N ILE A 173 3.56 2.85 3.87
CA ILE A 173 2.34 2.40 3.20
C ILE A 173 1.10 2.73 4.03
N HIS A 174 -0.07 2.81 3.41
CA HIS A 174 -1.36 2.76 4.10
C HIS A 174 -2.23 1.76 3.38
N PRO A 175 -2.80 0.74 4.07
CA PRO A 175 -3.63 -0.27 3.44
C PRO A 175 -4.72 0.36 2.57
N GLY A 176 -4.86 -0.14 1.35
CA GLY A 176 -5.87 0.32 0.41
C GLY A 176 -5.47 1.52 -0.45
N CYS A 177 -4.43 2.30 -0.14
CA CYS A 177 -4.06 3.44 -0.99
C CYS A 177 -3.58 2.98 -2.38
N ASP A 178 -3.96 3.73 -3.40
CA ASP A 178 -3.60 3.50 -4.81
C ASP A 178 -2.41 4.37 -5.26
N CYS A 179 -2.01 5.41 -4.51
CA CYS A 179 -0.93 6.32 -4.88
C CYS A 179 0.37 5.63 -5.36
N HIS A 180 1.02 6.26 -6.32
CA HIS A 180 2.24 5.79 -6.97
C HIS A 180 3.47 6.55 -6.50
N ILE A 181 4.64 6.01 -6.82
CA ILE A 181 5.94 6.62 -6.56
C ILE A 181 6.53 7.00 -7.90
N ASP A 182 7.06 8.21 -7.95
CA ASP A 182 7.68 8.75 -9.15
C ASP A 182 8.98 9.49 -8.81
N VAL A 183 9.85 9.60 -9.81
CA VAL A 183 11.03 10.44 -9.74
C VAL A 183 10.62 11.88 -9.48
N LEU A 184 11.37 12.58 -8.62
CA LEU A 184 11.18 14.00 -8.42
C LEU A 184 11.87 14.74 -9.58
N PRO A 185 11.17 15.55 -10.40
CA PRO A 185 11.82 16.25 -11.50
C PRO A 185 12.86 17.26 -10.99
N ARG A 186 13.87 17.53 -11.81
CA ARG A 186 14.97 18.43 -11.46
C ARG A 186 14.44 19.82 -11.08
N GLY A 187 14.91 20.38 -9.97
CA GLY A 187 14.51 21.71 -9.49
C GLY A 187 13.33 21.70 -8.51
N MET A 188 12.53 20.63 -8.46
CA MET A 188 11.53 20.44 -7.39
C MET A 188 12.13 19.93 -6.08
N ASP A 189 13.40 19.53 -6.08
CA ASP A 189 14.13 19.04 -4.91
C ASP A 189 14.66 20.17 -4.01
N LEU A 190 14.48 21.44 -4.38
CA LEU A 190 14.92 22.57 -3.56
C LEU A 190 14.04 22.79 -2.32
N ASN A 191 12.74 22.49 -2.43
CA ASN A 191 11.76 22.74 -1.39
C ASN A 191 11.13 21.45 -0.85
N GLN A 192 10.65 21.50 0.39
CA GLN A 192 9.93 20.37 0.99
C GLN A 192 8.55 20.15 0.34
N VAL A 193 7.85 21.26 0.06
CA VAL A 193 6.57 21.27 -0.66
C VAL A 193 6.86 21.35 -2.15
N VAL A 194 6.39 20.36 -2.90
CA VAL A 194 6.61 20.24 -4.37
C VAL A 194 5.39 20.68 -5.17
N ASP A 195 4.21 20.74 -4.54
CA ASP A 195 2.97 21.27 -5.12
C ASP A 195 2.26 22.20 -4.12
N PRO A 196 2.63 23.49 -4.07
CA PRO A 196 2.03 24.46 -3.16
C PRO A 196 0.55 24.74 -3.45
N GLN A 197 0.15 24.64 -4.72
CA GLN A 197 -1.23 24.93 -5.14
C GLN A 197 -2.17 23.84 -4.65
N LEU A 198 -1.84 22.56 -4.87
CA LEU A 198 -2.61 21.44 -4.37
C LEU A 198 -2.64 21.40 -2.84
N LEU A 199 -1.54 21.78 -2.18
CA LEU A 199 -1.51 21.89 -0.71
C LEU A 199 -2.51 22.94 -0.21
N GLU A 200 -2.52 24.13 -0.82
CA GLU A 200 -3.47 25.19 -0.44
C GLU A 200 -4.92 24.79 -0.75
N GLN A 201 -5.18 24.14 -1.88
CA GLN A 201 -6.51 23.59 -2.20
C GLN A 201 -6.94 22.54 -1.16
N THR A 202 -6.02 21.69 -0.72
CA THR A 202 -6.28 20.69 0.32
C THR A 202 -6.63 21.38 1.65
N HIS A 203 -5.92 22.43 2.04
CA HIS A 203 -6.26 23.24 3.21
C HIS A 203 -7.64 23.87 3.09
N GLN A 204 -7.99 24.44 1.93
CA GLN A 204 -9.30 25.05 1.69
C GLN A 204 -10.44 24.03 1.78
N GLN A 205 -10.28 22.83 1.24
CA GLN A 205 -11.28 21.76 1.34
C GLN A 205 -11.47 21.30 2.79
N VAL A 206 -10.38 21.12 3.54
CA VAL A 206 -10.49 20.77 4.98
C VAL A 206 -11.15 21.89 5.76
N LYS A 207 -10.83 23.16 5.47
CA LYS A 207 -11.49 24.34 6.06
C LYS A 207 -12.99 24.37 5.74
N ALA A 208 -13.40 24.08 4.50
CA ALA A 208 -14.81 24.05 4.11
C ALA A 208 -15.61 22.95 4.84
N ILE A 209 -14.98 21.80 5.11
CA ILE A 209 -15.63 20.66 5.79
C ILE A 209 -15.64 20.83 7.31
N LYS A 210 -14.59 21.41 7.90
CA LYS A 210 -14.40 21.44 9.37
C LYS A 210 -14.49 22.82 10.01
N GLY A 211 -14.53 23.90 9.24
CA GLY A 211 -14.55 25.29 9.75
C GLY A 211 -13.25 25.74 10.42
N ILE A 212 -12.15 24.98 10.27
CA ILE A 212 -10.87 25.26 10.93
C ILE A 212 -9.90 25.87 9.91
N ASP A 213 -9.33 27.04 10.23
CA ASP A 213 -8.36 27.76 9.41
C ASP A 213 -6.95 27.62 10.01
N ASP A 214 -6.13 26.72 9.46
CA ASP A 214 -4.71 26.67 9.81
C ASP A 214 -3.81 26.32 8.62
N ARG A 215 -3.29 27.38 8.00
CA ARG A 215 -2.33 27.34 6.90
C ARG A 215 -0.97 26.74 7.25
N ASN A 216 -0.61 26.69 8.54
CA ASN A 216 0.65 26.08 9.01
C ASN A 216 0.49 24.59 9.31
N GLY A 217 -0.71 24.03 9.16
CA GLY A 217 -1.00 22.65 9.50
C GLY A 217 -0.65 22.35 10.95
N ARG A 218 -0.99 23.24 11.90
CA ARG A 218 -0.85 23.09 13.36
C ARG A 218 -2.21 22.84 14.06
N MET A 219 -3.34 23.02 13.37
CA MET A 219 -4.71 22.84 13.83
C MET A 219 -5.63 22.42 12.66
N PRO A 220 -5.97 21.12 12.58
CA PRO A 220 -5.31 20.06 13.33
C PRO A 220 -3.88 19.90 12.81
N ASP A 221 -2.90 19.73 13.71
CA ASP A 221 -1.51 19.57 13.29
C ASP A 221 -1.39 18.28 12.47
N TYR A 222 -1.18 18.35 11.16
CA TYR A 222 -1.12 17.14 10.34
C TYR A 222 0.06 16.25 10.75
N ARG A 223 1.12 16.80 11.37
CA ARG A 223 2.22 16.02 11.98
C ARG A 223 1.83 15.39 13.30
N LYS A 224 0.80 15.90 13.98
CA LYS A 224 0.17 15.24 15.14
C LYS A 224 -0.95 14.29 14.72
N LEU A 225 -1.48 14.41 13.51
CA LEU A 225 -2.49 13.50 13.00
C LEU A 225 -1.87 12.30 12.28
N ILE A 226 -0.81 12.52 11.50
CA ILE A 226 -0.19 11.52 10.62
C ILE A 226 1.19 11.18 11.17
N MET A 227 1.40 9.91 11.51
CA MET A 227 2.67 9.39 12.04
C MET A 227 3.13 8.21 11.21
N THR A 228 4.45 8.08 11.02
CA THR A 228 5.04 6.81 10.59
C THR A 228 5.25 5.93 11.81
N ARG A 229 4.68 4.73 11.79
CA ARG A 229 4.87 3.71 12.84
C ARG A 229 5.39 2.43 12.20
N GLU A 230 6.25 1.71 12.91
CA GLU A 230 6.71 0.39 12.46
C GLU A 230 5.65 -0.66 12.75
N HIS A 231 5.25 -1.39 11.72
CA HIS A 231 4.40 -2.57 11.82
C HIS A 231 5.27 -3.82 11.66
N GLY A 232 5.09 -4.81 12.53
CA GLY A 232 5.97 -5.99 12.62
C GLY A 232 6.17 -6.75 11.30
N GLU A 233 5.12 -6.86 10.49
CA GLU A 233 5.19 -7.52 9.17
C GLU A 233 5.41 -6.57 7.99
N VAL A 234 4.80 -5.38 7.99
CA VAL A 234 4.74 -4.57 6.77
C VAL A 234 5.74 -3.41 6.74
N GLY A 235 6.52 -3.23 7.82
CA GLY A 235 7.48 -2.15 7.98
C GLY A 235 6.79 -0.82 8.31
N PRO A 236 7.37 0.33 7.94
CA PRO A 236 6.76 1.62 8.24
C PRO A 236 5.41 1.81 7.53
N VAL A 237 4.41 2.16 8.32
CA VAL A 237 3.04 2.47 7.88
C VAL A 237 2.77 3.95 8.16
N LEU A 238 2.06 4.62 7.24
CA LEU A 238 1.50 5.94 7.46
C LEU A 238 0.18 5.78 8.22
N THR A 239 0.06 6.38 9.40
CA THR A 239 -0.98 6.05 10.37
C THR A 239 -1.58 7.31 10.96
N TRP A 240 -2.83 7.23 11.43
CA TRP A 240 -3.33 8.26 12.33
C TRP A 240 -2.71 8.09 13.72
N ARG A 241 -2.41 9.18 14.45
CA ARG A 241 -1.71 9.12 15.75
C ARG A 241 -2.31 8.14 16.75
N HIS A 242 -3.62 7.95 16.78
CA HIS A 242 -4.30 7.03 17.72
C HIS A 242 -4.21 5.56 17.32
N GLN A 243 -3.82 5.25 16.07
CA GLN A 243 -3.69 3.88 15.60
C GLN A 243 -2.38 3.27 16.12
N GLN A 244 -2.46 2.05 16.64
CA GLN A 244 -1.31 1.26 17.06
C GLN A 244 -1.25 -0.04 16.26
N PHE A 245 -0.05 -0.58 16.10
CA PHE A 245 0.22 -1.81 15.36
C PHE A 245 1.12 -2.71 16.20
N THR A 246 0.95 -4.02 16.03
CA THR A 246 1.84 -5.03 16.57
C THR A 246 3.25 -4.78 16.02
N SER A 247 4.23 -4.61 16.90
CA SER A 247 5.63 -4.43 16.52
C SER A 247 6.28 -5.78 16.18
N LYS A 248 7.49 -5.77 15.61
CA LYS A 248 8.20 -7.02 15.28
C LYS A 248 8.56 -7.84 16.53
N SER A 249 8.73 -7.20 17.68
CA SER A 249 8.98 -7.89 18.95
C SER A 249 7.73 -8.52 19.57
N ASP A 250 6.55 -8.22 19.05
CA ASP A 250 5.26 -8.72 19.54
C ASP A 250 4.70 -9.86 18.67
N LEU A 251 5.45 -10.30 17.64
CA LEU A 251 5.14 -11.41 16.74
C LEU A 251 5.93 -12.66 17.15
#